data_AF-A0A4R2GPB6-F1
#
_entry.id   AF-A0A4R2GPB6-F1
#
_cell.length_a   1.000
_cell.length_b   1.000
_cell.length_c   1.000
_cell.angle_alpha   90.00
_cell.angle_beta   90.00
_cell.angle_gamma   90.00
#
_symmetry.space_group_name_H-M   'P 1'
#
loop_
_entity.id
_entity.type
_entity.pdbx_description
1 polymer ?
#
loop_
_entity_poly.entity_id
_entity_poly.type
_entity_poly.pdbx_seq_one_letter_code
_entity_poly.pdbx_strand_id
1 'polypeptide(L)'
;MHMGAFLKPVRSMSPGQCRAARGLLDWTQCQLAAEAGVSRSTVRDFESCRHGLQKASESQIVGAFEKAGVRFIAAGRAGPGVRLERDAFARSQQAGPPKR
;
A
#
# COMPACT_ATOMS: atom_id res chain seq x y z
N MET A 1 -14.57 -34.97 -7.36
CA MET A 1 -13.53 -34.37 -6.50
C MET A 1 -12.73 -33.44 -7.39
N HIS A 2 -12.86 -32.13 -7.20
CA HIS A 2 -12.03 -31.00 -7.70
C HIS A 2 -12.96 -29.79 -7.82
N MET A 3 -12.82 -28.83 -6.91
CA MET A 3 -13.14 -27.39 -7.10
C MET A 3 -12.57 -26.64 -5.90
N GLY A 4 -11.25 -26.48 -5.90
CA GLY A 4 -10.51 -25.69 -4.93
C GLY A 4 -9.56 -24.75 -5.63
N ALA A 5 -10.05 -24.02 -6.65
CA ALA A 5 -9.33 -22.87 -7.17
C ALA A 5 -9.40 -21.80 -6.08
N PHE A 6 -8.41 -21.80 -5.19
CA PHE A 6 -8.16 -20.72 -4.24
C PHE A 6 -7.84 -19.49 -5.08
N LEU A 7 -8.88 -18.74 -5.46
CA LEU A 7 -8.76 -17.43 -6.05
C LEU A 7 -8.00 -16.59 -5.03
N LYS A 8 -6.69 -16.46 -5.22
CA LYS A 8 -5.92 -15.42 -4.54
C LYS A 8 -6.64 -14.11 -4.90
N PRO A 9 -7.20 -13.37 -3.92
CA PRO A 9 -7.85 -12.12 -4.24
C PRO A 9 -6.77 -11.24 -4.88
N VAL A 10 -6.97 -10.86 -6.15
CA VAL A 10 -6.23 -9.75 -6.73
C VAL A 10 -6.70 -8.54 -5.96
N ARG A 11 -5.95 -8.20 -4.90
CA ARG A 11 -6.17 -7.01 -4.09
C ARG A 11 -5.78 -5.83 -4.97
N SER A 12 -6.71 -5.39 -5.81
CA SER A 12 -6.47 -4.18 -6.59
C SER A 12 -6.45 -3.01 -5.63
N MET A 13 -5.30 -2.35 -5.53
CA MET A 13 -5.11 -1.18 -4.69
C MET A 13 -5.58 0.05 -5.46
N SER A 14 -6.40 0.90 -4.83
CA SER A 14 -6.76 2.19 -5.44
C SER A 14 -5.67 3.26 -5.21
N PRO A 15 -5.58 4.29 -6.07
CA PRO A 15 -4.70 5.44 -5.85
C PRO A 15 -4.91 6.12 -4.50
N GLY A 16 -6.17 6.21 -4.04
CA GLY A 16 -6.52 6.76 -2.74
C GLY A 16 -5.96 5.94 -1.57
N GLN A 17 -6.06 4.60 -1.64
CA GLN A 17 -5.48 3.72 -0.62
C GLN A 17 -3.96 3.79 -0.59
N CYS A 18 -3.30 3.96 -1.74
CA CYS A 18 -1.85 4.15 -1.80
C CYS A 18 -1.41 5.44 -1.07
N ARG A 19 -2.07 6.57 -1.36
CA ARG A 19 -1.77 7.84 -0.68
C ARG A 19 -2.07 7.76 0.82
N ALA A 20 -3.17 7.13 1.20
CA ALA A 20 -3.52 6.92 2.60
C ALA A 20 -2.50 6.03 3.33
N ALA A 21 -2.05 4.95 2.70
CA ALA A 21 -1.04 4.04 3.28
C ALA A 21 0.29 4.77 3.51
N ARG A 22 0.73 5.58 2.55
CA ARG A 22 1.90 6.45 2.76
C ARG A 22 1.68 7.45 3.89
N GLY A 23 0.50 8.07 3.98
CA GLY A 23 0.16 8.98 5.06
C GLY A 23 0.25 8.33 6.44
N LEU A 24 -0.17 7.06 6.57
CA LEU A 24 -0.05 6.30 7.82
C LEU A 24 1.40 6.02 8.23
N LEU A 25 2.30 5.89 7.27
CA LEU A 25 3.72 5.59 7.49
C LEU A 25 4.62 6.83 7.44
N ASP A 26 4.03 8.00 7.17
CA ASP A 26 4.73 9.24 6.81
C ASP A 26 5.78 9.05 5.70
N TRP A 27 5.43 8.26 4.69
CA TRP A 27 6.30 7.99 3.55
C TRP A 27 6.12 9.00 2.41
N THR A 28 7.24 9.51 1.92
CA THR A 28 7.34 10.19 0.63
C THR A 28 7.16 9.20 -0.53
N GLN A 29 6.88 9.70 -1.74
CA GLN A 29 6.86 8.87 -2.95
C GLN A 29 8.21 8.18 -3.22
N CYS A 30 9.33 8.84 -2.87
CA CYS A 30 10.67 8.29 -3.02
C CYS A 30 10.91 7.12 -2.06
N GLN A 31 10.49 7.25 -0.80
CA GLN A 31 10.58 6.16 0.18
C GLN A 31 9.75 4.95 -0.26
N LEU A 32 8.50 5.16 -0.69
CA LEU A 32 7.69 4.05 -1.21
C LEU A 32 8.36 3.37 -2.42
N ALA A 33 8.89 4.16 -3.35
CA ALA A 33 9.58 3.64 -4.52
C ALA A 33 10.79 2.77 -4.13
N ALA A 34 11.60 3.23 -3.17
CA ALA A 34 12.75 2.50 -2.65
C ALA A 34 12.34 1.19 -1.95
N GLU A 35 11.35 1.24 -1.04
CA GLU A 35 10.87 0.07 -0.29
C GLU A 35 10.19 -0.99 -1.18
N ALA A 36 9.51 -0.54 -2.25
CA ALA A 36 8.85 -1.43 -3.20
C ALA A 36 9.76 -1.93 -4.34
N GLY A 37 10.93 -1.30 -4.56
CA GLY A 37 11.80 -1.62 -5.69
C GLY A 37 11.17 -1.26 -7.04
N VAL A 38 10.50 -0.10 -7.11
CA VAL A 38 9.90 0.46 -8.33
C VAL A 38 10.41 1.89 -8.56
N SER A 39 10.13 2.48 -9.73
CA SER A 39 10.51 3.88 -9.97
C SER A 39 9.56 4.87 -9.25
N ARG A 40 10.08 6.04 -8.88
CA ARG A 40 9.25 7.13 -8.34
C ARG A 40 8.17 7.58 -9.32
N SER A 41 8.46 7.59 -10.63
CA SER A 41 7.48 7.96 -11.65
C SER A 41 6.31 6.98 -11.69
N THR A 42 6.55 5.67 -11.54
CA THR A 42 5.47 4.67 -11.42
C THR A 42 4.55 4.98 -10.24
N VAL A 43 5.11 5.31 -9.07
CA VAL A 43 4.32 5.71 -7.90
C VAL A 43 3.50 6.97 -8.18
N ARG A 44 4.14 8.03 -8.68
CA ARG A 44 3.49 9.31 -8.97
C ARG A 44 2.34 9.17 -9.97
N ASP A 45 2.57 8.45 -11.06
CA ASP A 45 1.62 8.34 -12.17
C ASP A 45 0.41 7.50 -11.75
N PHE A 46 0.62 6.44 -10.96
CA PHE A 46 -0.46 5.68 -10.35
C PHE A 46 -1.27 6.54 -9.36
N GLU A 47 -0.61 7.25 -8.46
CA GLU A 47 -1.30 8.11 -7.48
C GLU A 47 -2.08 9.26 -8.12
N SER A 48 -1.67 9.71 -9.31
CA SER A 48 -2.34 10.78 -10.07
C SER A 48 -3.46 10.26 -10.96
N CYS A 49 -3.83 8.98 -10.85
CA CYS A 49 -4.84 8.31 -11.69
C CYS A 49 -4.55 8.39 -13.20
N ARG A 50 -3.29 8.56 -13.62
CA ARG A 50 -2.95 8.64 -15.05
C ARG A 50 -2.92 7.27 -15.70
N HIS A 51 -2.42 6.26 -14.99
CA HIS A 51 -2.34 4.88 -15.45
C HIS A 51 -2.56 3.92 -14.28
N GLY A 52 -3.14 2.75 -14.56
CA GLY A 52 -3.13 1.62 -13.62
C GLY A 52 -1.73 1.05 -13.45
N LEU A 53 -1.50 0.35 -12.34
CA LEU A 53 -0.25 -0.40 -12.16
C LEU A 53 -0.28 -1.71 -12.96
N GLN A 54 0.89 -2.10 -13.47
CA GLN A 54 1.10 -3.48 -13.86
C GLN A 54 1.03 -4.37 -12.62
N LYS A 55 0.52 -5.60 -12.79
CA LYS A 55 0.31 -6.55 -11.69
C LYS A 55 1.58 -6.81 -10.84
N ALA A 56 2.75 -6.82 -11.47
CA ALA A 56 4.03 -6.99 -10.79
C ALA A 56 4.33 -5.79 -9.86
N SER A 57 4.25 -4.56 -10.38
CA SER A 57 4.46 -3.34 -9.60
C SER A 57 3.41 -3.15 -8.50
N GLU A 58 2.16 -3.52 -8.76
CA GLU A 58 1.11 -3.53 -7.74
C GLU A 58 1.45 -4.48 -6.58
N SER A 59 1.88 -5.70 -6.90
CA SER A 59 2.29 -6.69 -5.90
C SER A 59 3.50 -6.21 -5.08
N GLN A 60 4.46 -5.56 -5.72
CA GLN A 60 5.64 -4.97 -5.06
C GLN A 60 5.23 -3.84 -4.08
N ILE A 61 4.40 -2.91 -4.54
CA ILE A 61 3.94 -1.78 -3.72
C ILE A 61 3.09 -2.26 -2.54
N VAL A 62 2.12 -3.15 -2.79
CA VAL A 62 1.28 -3.73 -1.72
C VAL A 62 2.15 -4.49 -0.71
N GLY A 63 3.13 -5.27 -1.19
CA GLY A 63 4.06 -6.00 -0.32
C GLY A 63 4.94 -5.09 0.54
N ALA A 64 5.40 -3.95 0.03
CA ALA A 64 6.18 -2.98 0.81
C ALA A 64 5.36 -2.41 1.97
N PHE A 65 4.12 -1.99 1.69
CA PHE A 65 3.19 -1.51 2.71
C PHE A 65 2.87 -2.59 3.75
N GLU A 66 2.59 -3.81 3.31
CA GLU A 66 2.28 -4.91 4.22
C GLU A 66 3.45 -5.29 5.13
N LYS A 67 4.70 -5.24 4.63
CA LYS A 67 5.91 -5.41 5.44
C LYS A 67 6.11 -4.28 6.45
N ALA A 68 5.73 -3.05 6.10
CA ALA A 68 5.74 -1.91 7.00
C ALA A 68 4.57 -1.91 8.02
N GLY A 69 3.67 -2.88 7.94
CA GLY A 69 2.57 -3.06 8.89
C GLY A 69 1.26 -2.37 8.50
N VAL A 70 1.09 -2.00 7.22
CA VAL A 70 -0.20 -1.56 6.68
C VAL A 70 -1.03 -2.77 6.22
N ARG A 71 -2.35 -2.70 6.43
CA ARG A 71 -3.31 -3.67 5.90
C ARG A 71 -4.34 -2.97 5.03
N PHE A 72 -4.58 -3.51 3.85
CA PHE A 72 -5.63 -3.05 2.92
C PHE A 72 -6.99 -3.64 3.30
N ILE A 73 -8.00 -2.78 3.32
CA ILE A 73 -9.39 -3.11 3.60
C ILE A 73 -10.15 -3.03 2.28
N ALA A 74 -10.78 -4.12 1.88
CA ALA A 74 -11.60 -4.18 0.67
C ALA A 74 -12.87 -3.32 0.82
N ALA A 75 -13.50 -2.97 -0.31
CA ALA A 75 -14.74 -2.21 -0.36
C ALA A 75 -15.95 -3.03 0.15
N GLY A 76 -15.98 -3.29 1.46
CA GLY A 76 -17.17 -3.78 2.16
C GLY A 76 -18.18 -2.65 2.37
N ARG A 77 -19.04 -2.77 3.40
CA ARG A 77 -20.07 -1.76 3.72
C ARG A 77 -19.52 -0.37 4.02
N ALA A 78 -18.30 -0.26 4.53
CA ALA A 78 -17.65 1.01 4.87
C ALA A 78 -16.78 1.59 3.73
N GLY A 79 -16.77 0.94 2.56
CA GLY A 79 -15.86 1.29 1.47
C GLY A 79 -14.41 0.81 1.69
N PRO A 80 -13.52 1.06 0.71
CA PRO A 80 -12.13 0.63 0.76
C PRO A 80 -11.32 1.52 1.72
N GLY A 81 -10.31 0.93 2.36
CA GLY A 81 -9.47 1.66 3.31
C GLY A 81 -8.11 1.02 3.54
N VAL A 82 -7.35 1.60 4.47
CA VAL A 82 -6.08 1.09 4.96
C VAL A 82 -5.99 1.31 6.47
N ARG A 83 -5.29 0.44 7.19
CA ARG A 83 -5.03 0.57 8.63
C ARG A 83 -3.63 0.13 8.98
N LEU A 84 -3.09 0.61 10.10
CA LEU A 84 -1.89 0.03 10.71
C LEU A 84 -2.25 -1.20 11.54
N GLU A 85 -1.33 -2.16 11.58
CA GLU A 85 -1.34 -3.20 12.60
C GLU A 85 -0.97 -2.64 13.97
N ARG A 86 -1.44 -3.30 15.04
CA ARG A 86 -1.31 -2.81 16.41
C ARG A 86 0.14 -2.50 16.79
N ASP A 87 1.07 -3.37 16.41
CA ASP A 87 2.49 -3.20 16.71
C ASP A 87 3.16 -2.13 15.83
N ALA A 88 2.71 -1.98 14.58
CA ALA A 88 3.17 -0.94 13.68
C ALA A 88 2.69 0.44 14.15
N PHE A 89 1.45 0.53 14.63
CA PHE A 89 0.91 1.73 15.24
C PHE A 89 1.74 2.18 16.45
N ALA A 90 2.06 1.27 17.37
CA ALA A 90 2.88 1.59 18.54
C ALA A 90 4.28 2.14 18.16
N ARG A 91 4.92 1.60 17.10
CA ARG A 91 6.20 2.11 16.59
C ARG A 91 6.07 3.47 15.91
N SER A 92 5.01 3.69 15.12
CA SER A 92 4.77 4.97 14.45
C SER A 92 4.58 6.13 15.43
N GLN A 93 4.04 5.86 16.62
CA GLN A 93 3.86 6.88 17.67
C GLN A 93 5.15 7.20 18.45
N GLN A 94 6.18 6.35 18.34
CA GLN A 94 7.47 6.55 19.01
C GLN A 94 8.52 7.18 18.08
N ALA A 95 8.37 6.99 16.76
CA ALA A 95 9.17 7.69 15.78
C ALA A 95 8.72 9.16 15.71
N GLY A 96 9.58 10.08 16.16
CA GLY A 96 9.35 11.51 15.94
C GLY A 96 9.20 11.82 14.44
N PRO A 97 8.60 12.98 14.08
CA PRO A 97 8.35 13.31 12.68
C PRO A 97 9.64 13.24 11.85
N PRO A 98 9.59 12.73 10.61
CA PRO A 98 10.76 12.65 9.75
C PRO A 98 11.37 14.04 9.59
N LYS A 99 12.70 14.10 9.75
CA LYS A 99 13.46 15.34 9.51
C LYS A 99 13.30 15.70 8.03
N ARG A 100 12.84 16.92 7.76
CA ARG A 100 12.62 17.47 6.42
C ARG A 100 13.92 17.57 5.63
#